data_AF-A0A1G5TLT6-F1
#
_entry.id   AF-A0A1G5TLT6-F1
#
_cell.length_a   1.000
_cell.length_b   1.000
_cell.length_c   1.000
_cell.angle_alpha   90.00
_cell.angle_beta   90.00
_cell.angle_gamma   90.00
#
_symmetry.space_group_name_H-M   'P 1'
#
loop_
_entity.id
_entity.type
_entity.pdbx_description
1 polymer ?
#
loop_
_entity_poly.entity_id
_entity_poly.type
_entity_poly.pdbx_seq_one_letter_code
_entity_poly.pdbx_strand_id
1 'polypeptide(L)'
;MIRPPSRETAPRAAWLDTPERYGRVSRGFHWLMAALFAWQFAGALLYVTIGDTTLTRLVGGSHFTLGFTLFVLVLLRGAWGLANRRRRHGAPGRAATAGHALIYLLMILIPSLALLRQYGSGKPFAPYGIPLMPARETKIGWMMLPADLFHYWLGFTLLAAVIGHAAIAVLHRRLWNEPVLQRMT
;
A
#
# COMPACT_ATOMS: atom_id res chain seq x y z
N MET A 1 23.24 -2.27 53.37
CA MET A 1 23.46 -1.74 52.01
C MET A 1 22.27 -2.19 51.15
N ILE A 2 21.27 -1.33 50.96
CA ILE A 2 20.01 -1.69 50.27
C ILE A 2 20.17 -1.37 48.79
N ARG A 3 20.17 -2.39 47.94
CA ARG A 3 20.21 -2.25 46.47
C ARG A 3 18.85 -1.68 46.04
N PRO A 4 18.79 -0.54 45.32
CA PRO A 4 17.51 -0.02 44.86
C PRO A 4 16.88 -1.04 43.89
N PRO A 5 15.54 -1.20 43.90
CA PRO A 5 14.87 -2.09 42.97
C PRO A 5 15.15 -1.63 41.55
N SER A 6 15.54 -2.57 40.69
CA SER A 6 15.62 -2.36 39.25
C SER A 6 14.27 -1.82 38.77
N ARG A 7 14.26 -0.61 38.20
CA ARG A 7 13.10 -0.10 37.49
C ARG A 7 12.84 -1.05 36.34
N GLU A 8 11.92 -1.98 36.54
CA GLU A 8 11.30 -2.74 35.48
C GLU A 8 10.55 -1.72 34.63
N THR A 9 11.19 -1.25 33.57
CA THR A 9 10.55 -0.32 32.64
C THR A 9 9.37 -1.06 32.05
N ALA A 10 8.15 -0.69 32.46
CA ALA A 10 6.92 -1.13 31.82
C ALA A 10 7.13 -1.13 30.29
N PRO A 11 6.75 -2.20 29.57
CA PRO A 11 7.05 -2.31 28.15
C PRO A 11 6.46 -1.10 27.45
N ARG A 12 7.33 -0.17 27.02
CA ARG A 12 6.93 1.06 26.33
C ARG A 12 5.96 0.66 25.24
N ALA A 13 4.71 1.12 25.37
CA ALA A 13 3.62 0.68 24.52
C ALA A 13 4.06 0.78 23.05
N ALA A 14 4.19 -0.38 22.40
CA ALA A 14 4.93 -0.59 21.15
C ALA A 14 4.22 -0.04 19.90
N TRP A 15 3.61 1.14 19.99
CA TRP A 15 2.79 1.76 18.95
C TRP A 15 3.63 2.56 17.95
N LEU A 16 4.66 3.25 18.43
CA LEU A 16 5.59 4.08 17.65
C LEU A 16 6.80 3.28 17.15
N ASP A 17 7.48 3.80 16.13
CA ASP A 17 8.73 3.22 15.64
C ASP A 17 9.89 3.46 16.62
N THR A 18 10.85 2.54 16.62
CA THR A 18 12.12 2.62 17.35
C THR A 18 13.29 2.41 16.37
N PRO A 19 14.55 2.67 16.79
CA PRO A 19 15.73 2.38 15.97
C PRO A 19 15.78 0.92 15.50
N GLU A 20 15.37 0.00 16.36
CA GLU A 20 15.51 -1.44 16.19
C GLU A 20 14.32 -2.05 15.44
N ARG A 21 13.13 -1.43 15.50
CA ARG A 21 11.89 -2.04 15.01
C ARG A 21 10.77 -1.05 14.68
N TYR A 22 9.91 -1.44 13.74
CA TYR A 22 8.68 -0.69 13.45
C TYR A 22 7.61 -0.93 14.53
N GLY A 23 6.91 0.15 14.89
CA GLY A 23 5.79 0.13 15.81
C GLY A 23 4.60 -0.65 15.28
N ARG A 24 3.66 -1.01 16.17
CA ARG A 24 2.41 -1.70 15.83
C ARG A 24 1.61 -0.97 14.76
N VAL A 25 1.58 0.36 14.77
CA VAL A 25 0.85 1.15 13.76
C VAL A 25 1.49 0.99 12.38
N SER A 26 2.81 1.14 12.29
CA SER A 26 3.56 0.98 11.04
C SER A 26 3.43 -0.42 10.44
N ARG A 27 3.49 -1.46 11.29
CA ARG A 27 3.30 -2.86 10.90
C ARG A 27 1.85 -3.16 10.51
N GLY A 28 0.89 -2.63 11.26
CA GLY A 28 -0.54 -2.76 10.96
C GLY A 28 -0.88 -2.18 9.59
N PHE A 29 -0.46 -0.94 9.31
CA PHE A 29 -0.61 -0.36 7.97
C PHE A 29 0.06 -1.21 6.89
N HIS A 30 1.25 -1.75 7.16
CA HIS A 30 2.00 -2.51 6.17
C HIS A 30 1.26 -3.78 5.76
N TRP A 31 0.93 -4.61 6.75
CA TRP A 31 0.34 -5.92 6.49
C TRP A 31 -1.11 -5.83 6.02
N LEU A 32 -1.87 -4.83 6.51
CA LEU A 32 -3.21 -4.56 5.97
C LEU A 32 -3.11 -4.20 4.47
N MET A 33 -2.24 -3.27 4.10
CA MET A 33 -2.06 -2.91 2.70
C MET A 33 -1.56 -4.09 1.87
N ALA A 34 -0.60 -4.87 2.37
CA ALA A 34 -0.09 -6.05 1.68
C ALA A 34 -1.21 -7.07 1.38
N ALA A 35 -2.10 -7.34 2.35
CA ALA A 35 -3.25 -8.22 2.15
C ALA A 35 -4.24 -7.66 1.12
N LEU A 36 -4.54 -6.36 1.17
CA LEU A 36 -5.42 -5.71 0.21
C LEU A 36 -4.82 -5.69 -1.21
N PHE A 37 -3.52 -5.45 -1.36
CA PHE A 37 -2.85 -5.56 -2.65
C PHE A 37 -2.87 -7.00 -3.18
N ALA A 38 -2.64 -8.00 -2.32
CA ALA A 38 -2.74 -9.40 -2.73
C ALA A 38 -4.14 -9.71 -3.29
N TRP A 39 -5.21 -9.21 -2.67
CA TRP A 39 -6.57 -9.34 -3.18
C TRP A 39 -6.76 -8.65 -4.55
N GLN A 40 -6.29 -7.40 -4.68
CA GLN A 40 -6.39 -6.64 -5.93
C GLN A 40 -5.66 -7.34 -7.08
N PHE A 41 -4.46 -7.84 -6.83
CA PHE A 41 -3.67 -8.55 -7.84
C PHE A 41 -4.22 -9.94 -8.13
N ALA A 42 -4.78 -10.64 -7.16
CA ALA A 42 -5.50 -11.89 -7.42
C ALA A 42 -6.67 -11.65 -8.39
N GLY A 43 -7.46 -10.60 -8.17
CA GLY A 43 -8.53 -10.22 -9.09
C GLY A 43 -8.04 -9.90 -10.50
N ALA A 44 -6.96 -9.11 -10.61
CA ALA A 44 -6.36 -8.77 -11.91
C ALA A 44 -5.82 -10.02 -12.63
N LEU A 45 -5.08 -10.88 -11.93
CA LEU A 45 -4.49 -12.11 -12.50
C LEU A 45 -5.56 -13.11 -12.92
N LEU A 46 -6.61 -13.30 -12.12
CA LEU A 46 -7.77 -14.11 -12.52
C LEU A 46 -8.40 -13.57 -13.80
N TYR A 47 -8.68 -12.26 -13.85
CA TYR A 47 -9.31 -11.64 -15.03
C TYR A 47 -8.47 -11.84 -16.30
N VAL A 48 -7.15 -11.63 -16.25
CA VAL A 48 -6.31 -11.82 -17.44
C VAL A 48 -6.10 -13.29 -17.83
N THR A 49 -6.31 -14.23 -16.90
CA THR A 49 -6.06 -15.66 -17.14
C THR A 49 -7.30 -16.39 -17.62
N ILE A 50 -8.47 -16.12 -17.02
CA ILE A 50 -9.71 -16.85 -17.29
C ILE A 50 -10.85 -15.97 -17.83
N GLY A 51 -10.58 -14.68 -18.08
CA GLY A 51 -11.57 -13.74 -18.61
C GLY A 51 -12.68 -13.39 -17.63
N ASP A 52 -13.80 -12.88 -18.16
CA ASP A 52 -14.97 -12.48 -17.37
C ASP A 52 -15.82 -13.69 -16.96
N THR A 53 -15.67 -14.11 -15.71
CA THR A 53 -16.39 -15.21 -15.06
C THR A 53 -17.04 -14.78 -13.75
N THR A 54 -17.96 -15.57 -13.21
CA THR A 54 -18.56 -15.36 -11.88
C THR A 54 -17.49 -15.17 -10.79
N LEU A 55 -16.42 -15.96 -10.82
CA LEU A 55 -15.32 -15.84 -9.87
C LEU A 55 -14.60 -14.49 -10.02
N THR A 56 -14.28 -14.09 -11.26
CA THR A 56 -13.59 -12.80 -11.49
C THR A 56 -14.46 -11.60 -11.14
N ARG A 57 -15.78 -11.67 -11.31
CA ARG A 57 -16.73 -10.63 -10.89
C ARG A 57 -16.83 -10.55 -9.37
N LEU A 58 -16.80 -11.69 -8.68
CA LEU A 58 -16.81 -11.74 -7.21
C LEU A 58 -15.57 -11.07 -6.62
N VAL A 59 -14.39 -11.39 -7.15
CA VAL A 59 -13.12 -10.81 -6.65
C VAL A 59 -12.94 -9.36 -7.14
N GLY A 60 -13.20 -9.11 -8.42
CA GLY A 60 -13.04 -7.81 -9.06
C GLY A 60 -14.12 -6.79 -8.69
N GLY A 61 -15.28 -7.22 -8.21
CA GLY A 61 -16.37 -6.32 -7.81
C GLY A 61 -15.98 -5.37 -6.67
N SER A 62 -15.05 -5.76 -5.80
CA SER A 62 -14.53 -4.90 -4.73
C SER A 62 -13.36 -4.01 -5.16
N HIS A 63 -12.90 -4.12 -6.42
CA HIS A 63 -11.69 -3.46 -6.89
C HIS A 63 -11.69 -1.94 -6.70
N PHE A 64 -12.79 -1.29 -7.04
CA PHE A 64 -12.92 0.17 -6.91
C PHE A 64 -12.90 0.64 -5.46
N THR A 65 -13.68 -0.02 -4.59
CA THR A 65 -13.78 0.30 -3.17
C THR A 65 -12.46 0.04 -2.44
N LEU A 66 -11.84 -1.13 -2.66
CA LEU A 66 -10.56 -1.46 -2.03
C LEU A 66 -9.40 -0.64 -2.60
N GLY A 67 -9.45 -0.27 -3.89
CA GLY A 67 -8.50 0.66 -4.50
C GLY A 67 -8.53 2.04 -3.84
N PHE A 68 -9.72 2.57 -3.55
CA PHE A 68 -9.88 3.81 -2.77
C PHE A 68 -9.37 3.67 -1.34
N THR A 69 -9.65 2.55 -0.68
CA THR A 69 -9.12 2.27 0.67
C THR A 69 -7.60 2.21 0.69
N LEU A 70 -6.99 1.54 -0.28
CA LEU A 70 -5.53 1.53 -0.45
C LEU A 70 -4.95 2.94 -0.68
N PHE A 71 -5.65 3.78 -1.44
CA PHE A 71 -5.25 5.17 -1.64
C PHE A 71 -5.25 5.97 -0.34
N VAL A 72 -6.29 5.85 0.48
CA VAL A 72 -6.33 6.50 1.81
C VAL A 72 -5.23 5.94 2.72
N LEU A 73 -5.07 4.61 2.74
CA LEU A 73 -4.07 3.95 3.59
C LEU A 73 -2.64 4.35 3.22
N VAL A 74 -2.30 4.51 1.94
CA VAL A 74 -0.94 4.95 1.56
C VAL A 74 -0.65 6.37 2.04
N LEU A 75 -1.63 7.27 1.99
CA LEU A 75 -1.48 8.64 2.51
C LEU A 75 -1.28 8.64 4.02
N LEU A 76 -2.11 7.89 4.75
CA LEU A 76 -2.00 7.75 6.21
C LEU A 76 -0.67 7.11 6.61
N ARG A 77 -0.27 6.04 5.91
CA ARG A 77 1.01 5.36 6.13
C ARG A 77 2.20 6.29 5.86
N GLY A 78 2.13 7.09 4.79
CA GLY A 78 3.15 8.08 4.44
C GLY A 78 3.29 9.17 5.51
N ALA A 79 2.16 9.76 5.93
CA ALA A 79 2.11 10.75 6.99
C ALA A 79 2.66 10.20 8.32
N TRP A 80 2.24 8.99 8.69
CA TRP A 80 2.73 8.29 9.87
C TRP A 80 4.24 8.02 9.80
N GLY A 81 4.73 7.59 8.64
CA GLY A 81 6.15 7.35 8.41
C GLY A 81 6.99 8.63 8.52
N LEU A 82 6.48 9.75 8.02
CA LEU A 82 7.12 11.06 8.15
C LEU A 82 7.16 11.52 9.62
N ALA A 83 6.07 11.36 10.36
CA ALA A 83 6.00 11.67 11.79
C ALA A 83 6.97 10.81 12.63
N ASN A 84 7.26 9.59 12.19
CA ASN A 84 8.20 8.67 12.85
C ASN A 84 9.63 8.74 12.29
N ARG A 85 9.91 9.57 11.28
CA ARG A 85 11.22 9.59 10.59
C ARG A 85 12.40 9.78 11.54
N ARG A 86 12.26 10.67 12.54
CA ARG A 86 13.32 10.95 13.53
C ARG A 86 13.55 9.83 14.54
N ARG A 87 12.62 8.86 14.65
CA ARG A 87 12.71 7.73 15.58
C ARG A 87 13.41 6.52 14.97
N ARG A 88 13.53 6.50 13.64
CA ARG A 88 14.23 5.45 12.89
C ARG A 88 15.71 5.85 12.82
N HIS A 89 16.62 5.02 13.33
CA HIS A 89 18.05 5.22 13.14
C HIS A 89 18.55 4.40 11.96
N GLY A 90 19.55 4.93 11.26
CA GLY A 90 20.12 4.35 10.05
C GLY A 90 19.31 4.72 8.82
N ALA A 91 19.93 5.43 7.87
CA ALA A 91 19.32 5.67 6.57
C ALA A 91 19.31 4.34 5.79
N PRO A 92 18.17 3.94 5.18
CA PRO A 92 18.19 2.83 4.25
C PRO A 92 19.17 3.11 3.12
N GLY A 93 19.84 2.06 2.61
CA GLY A 93 20.71 2.18 1.44
C GLY A 93 19.97 2.83 0.25
N ARG A 94 20.72 3.40 -0.70
CA ARG A 94 20.15 4.13 -1.85
C ARG A 94 19.15 3.28 -2.64
N ALA A 95 19.46 2.01 -2.86
CA ALA A 95 18.57 1.07 -3.56
C ALA A 95 17.24 0.84 -2.81
N ALA A 96 17.31 0.60 -1.49
CA ALA A 96 16.11 0.44 -0.67
C ALA A 96 15.27 1.73 -0.62
N THR A 97 15.93 2.90 -0.58
CA THR A 97 15.25 4.19 -0.64
C THR A 97 14.53 4.38 -1.97
N ALA A 98 15.21 4.12 -3.09
CA ALA A 98 14.63 4.22 -4.43
C ALA A 98 13.48 3.24 -4.65
N GLY A 99 13.63 1.98 -4.20
CA GLY A 99 12.58 0.97 -4.30
C GLY A 99 11.32 1.37 -3.52
N HIS A 100 11.47 1.86 -2.27
CA HIS A 100 10.33 2.38 -1.53
C HIS A 100 9.71 3.60 -2.21
N ALA A 101 10.52 4.55 -2.67
CA ALA A 101 10.01 5.75 -3.35
C ALA A 101 9.19 5.38 -4.60
N LEU A 102 9.67 4.44 -5.41
CA LEU A 102 8.96 3.92 -6.58
C LEU A 102 7.61 3.29 -6.18
N ILE A 103 7.61 2.43 -5.17
CA ILE A 103 6.37 1.78 -4.71
C ILE A 103 5.38 2.82 -4.18
N TYR A 104 5.81 3.79 -3.38
CA TYR A 104 4.94 4.89 -2.92
C TYR A 104 4.38 5.72 -4.07
N LEU A 105 5.22 6.07 -5.05
CA LEU A 105 4.78 6.81 -6.23
C LEU A 105 3.70 6.04 -6.99
N LEU A 106 3.90 4.75 -7.25
CA LEU A 106 2.93 3.91 -7.96
C LEU A 106 1.63 3.74 -7.17
N MET A 107 1.71 3.50 -5.85
CA MET A 107 0.55 3.38 -4.96
C MET A 107 -0.31 4.65 -4.92
N ILE A 108 0.26 5.83 -5.18
CA ILE A 108 -0.47 7.10 -5.24
C ILE A 108 -0.97 7.36 -6.66
N LEU A 109 -0.10 7.19 -7.66
CA LEU A 109 -0.39 7.54 -9.06
C LEU A 109 -1.51 6.68 -9.64
N ILE A 110 -1.45 5.36 -9.46
CA ILE A 110 -2.41 4.41 -10.04
C ILE A 110 -3.87 4.71 -9.63
N PRO A 111 -4.20 4.81 -8.33
CA PRO A 111 -5.56 5.16 -7.91
C PRO A 111 -5.92 6.62 -8.22
N SER A 112 -4.96 7.54 -8.26
CA SER A 112 -5.24 8.93 -8.67
C SER A 112 -5.72 8.99 -10.11
N LEU A 113 -5.08 8.24 -11.03
CA LEU A 113 -5.54 8.11 -12.41
C LEU A 113 -6.91 7.44 -12.46
N ALA A 114 -7.13 6.37 -11.69
CA ALA A 114 -8.43 5.70 -11.64
C ALA A 114 -9.56 6.62 -11.16
N LEU A 115 -9.30 7.45 -10.13
CA LEU A 115 -10.24 8.44 -9.62
C LEU A 115 -10.50 9.57 -10.62
N LEU A 116 -9.46 10.02 -11.33
CA LEU A 116 -9.62 11.00 -12.42
C LEU A 116 -10.54 10.44 -13.52
N ARG A 117 -10.32 9.19 -13.94
CA ARG A 117 -11.21 8.51 -14.88
C ARG A 117 -12.61 8.33 -14.33
N GLN A 118 -12.76 7.94 -13.06
CA GLN A 118 -14.07 7.79 -12.42
C GLN A 118 -14.85 9.11 -12.50
N TYR A 119 -14.22 10.21 -12.13
CA TYR A 119 -14.82 11.53 -12.22
C TYR A 119 -15.13 11.93 -13.67
N GLY A 120 -14.21 11.67 -14.61
CA GLY A 120 -14.41 11.92 -16.04
C GLY A 120 -15.57 11.13 -16.63
N SER A 121 -15.81 9.91 -16.14
CA SER A 121 -16.87 9.02 -16.65
C SER A 121 -18.29 9.49 -16.38
N GLY A 122 -18.48 10.44 -15.44
CA GLY A 122 -19.81 10.90 -14.99
C GLY A 122 -20.57 9.88 -14.13
N LYS A 123 -20.01 8.68 -13.91
CA LYS A 123 -20.63 7.68 -13.04
C LYS A 123 -20.51 8.10 -11.57
N PRO A 124 -21.56 7.86 -10.75
CA PRO A 124 -21.47 8.12 -9.32
C PRO A 124 -20.39 7.25 -8.68
N PHE A 125 -19.72 7.78 -7.67
CA PHE A 125 -18.76 7.05 -6.86
C PHE A 125 -19.08 7.23 -5.39
N ALA A 126 -19.49 6.13 -4.75
CA ALA A 126 -19.89 6.12 -3.36
C ALA A 126 -19.28 4.92 -2.60
N PRO A 127 -17.94 4.91 -2.37
CA PRO A 127 -17.31 3.82 -1.63
C PRO A 127 -17.92 3.75 -0.21
N TYR A 128 -18.33 2.55 0.20
CA TYR A 128 -19.01 2.33 1.48
C TYR A 128 -20.31 3.14 1.67
N GLY A 129 -20.95 3.56 0.58
CA GLY A 129 -22.15 4.40 0.62
C GLY A 129 -21.89 5.88 0.85
N ILE A 130 -20.63 6.31 0.97
CA ILE A 130 -20.26 7.72 1.15
C ILE A 130 -20.19 8.39 -0.22
N PRO A 131 -21.10 9.32 -0.57
CA PRO A 131 -21.16 9.89 -1.92
C PRO A 131 -20.03 10.89 -2.15
N LEU A 132 -18.93 10.45 -2.78
CA LEU A 132 -17.77 11.29 -3.07
C LEU A 132 -17.84 11.96 -4.44
N MET A 133 -18.51 11.33 -5.41
CA MET A 133 -18.73 11.89 -6.73
C MET A 133 -20.20 11.70 -7.12
N PRO A 134 -20.95 12.77 -7.39
CA PRO A 134 -22.32 12.66 -7.88
C PRO A 134 -22.34 12.16 -9.32
N ALA A 135 -23.48 11.61 -9.74
CA ALA A 135 -23.71 11.29 -11.15
C ALA A 135 -23.77 12.57 -11.99
N ARG A 136 -23.29 12.49 -13.23
CA ARG A 136 -23.35 13.56 -14.22
C ARG A 136 -23.69 12.96 -15.58
N GLU A 137 -24.51 13.66 -16.35
CA GLU A 137 -24.94 13.20 -17.69
C GLU A 137 -23.81 13.24 -18.72
N THR A 138 -22.91 14.22 -18.60
CA THR A 138 -21.83 14.44 -19.56
C THR A 138 -20.52 13.79 -19.10
N LYS A 139 -19.84 13.14 -20.05
CA LYS A 139 -18.47 12.63 -19.85
C LYS A 139 -17.45 13.73 -20.13
N ILE A 140 -16.34 13.69 -19.42
CA ILE A 140 -15.16 14.53 -19.68
C ILE A 140 -14.04 13.61 -20.18
N GLY A 141 -13.94 13.48 -21.52
CA GLY A 141 -13.09 12.47 -22.16
C GLY A 141 -11.61 12.57 -21.77
N TRP A 142 -11.04 13.79 -21.68
CA TRP A 142 -9.62 13.97 -21.36
C TRP A 142 -9.23 13.45 -19.97
N MET A 143 -10.17 13.40 -19.02
CA MET A 143 -9.92 12.87 -17.68
C MET A 143 -9.86 11.33 -17.66
N MET A 144 -10.49 10.67 -18.62
CA MET A 144 -10.53 9.21 -18.72
C MET A 144 -9.26 8.67 -19.38
N LEU A 145 -8.78 9.37 -20.42
CA LEU A 145 -7.68 8.95 -21.28
C LEU A 145 -6.42 8.50 -20.51
N PRO A 146 -5.91 9.21 -19.48
CA PRO A 146 -4.70 8.78 -18.78
C PRO A 146 -4.84 7.40 -18.12
N ALA A 147 -5.96 7.13 -17.45
CA ALA A 147 -6.14 5.85 -16.79
C ALA A 147 -6.42 4.72 -17.78
N ASP A 148 -7.10 5.01 -18.88
CA ASP A 148 -7.35 4.04 -19.95
C ASP A 148 -6.05 3.56 -20.60
N LEU A 149 -5.07 4.45 -20.74
CA LEU A 149 -3.75 4.11 -21.27
C LEU A 149 -2.85 3.43 -20.23
N PHE A 150 -2.81 3.93 -18.99
CA PHE A 150 -1.72 3.60 -18.07
C PHE A 150 -2.11 2.71 -16.88
N HIS A 151 -3.37 2.70 -16.44
CA HIS A 151 -3.73 2.04 -15.17
C HIS A 151 -3.40 0.54 -15.17
N TYR A 152 -3.67 -0.15 -16.29
CA TYR A 152 -3.36 -1.56 -16.46
C TYR A 152 -1.85 -1.83 -16.33
N TRP A 153 -1.04 -1.14 -17.14
CA TRP A 153 0.42 -1.34 -17.17
C TRP A 153 1.11 -0.92 -15.87
N LEU A 154 0.69 0.20 -15.28
CA LEU A 154 1.20 0.64 -13.99
C LEU A 154 0.81 -0.32 -12.87
N GLY A 155 -0.39 -0.93 -12.94
CA GLY A 155 -0.81 -1.99 -12.02
C GLY A 155 0.14 -3.19 -12.02
N PHE A 156 0.47 -3.72 -13.20
CA PHE A 156 1.45 -4.81 -13.33
C PHE A 156 2.88 -4.38 -12.97
N THR A 157 3.24 -3.12 -13.24
CA THR A 157 4.53 -2.56 -12.79
C THR A 157 4.61 -2.53 -11.27
N LEU A 158 3.54 -2.13 -10.58
CA LEU A 158 3.47 -2.17 -9.12
C LEU A 158 3.54 -3.61 -8.60
N LEU A 159 2.83 -4.56 -9.23
CA LEU A 159 2.91 -5.97 -8.85
C LEU A 159 4.36 -6.49 -8.91
N ALA A 160 5.06 -6.22 -10.02
CA ALA A 160 6.47 -6.60 -10.17
C ALA A 160 7.36 -5.94 -9.10
N ALA A 161 7.15 -4.66 -8.82
CA ALA A 161 7.90 -3.94 -7.78
C ALA A 161 7.64 -4.51 -6.37
N VAL A 162 6.40 -4.90 -6.06
CA VAL A 162 6.04 -5.50 -4.77
C VAL A 162 6.65 -6.90 -4.62
N ILE A 163 6.61 -7.73 -5.68
CA ILE A 163 7.28 -9.04 -5.69
C ILE A 163 8.78 -8.86 -5.47
N GLY A 164 9.42 -7.95 -6.21
CA GLY A 164 10.83 -7.63 -6.05
C GLY A 164 11.18 -7.16 -4.65
N HIS A 165 10.36 -6.28 -4.06
CA HIS A 165 10.51 -5.81 -2.68
C HIS A 165 10.46 -6.96 -1.66
N ALA A 166 9.47 -7.85 -1.78
CA ALA A 166 9.34 -9.01 -0.90
C ALA A 166 10.51 -9.99 -1.09
N ALA A 167 10.91 -10.27 -2.33
CA ALA A 167 12.03 -11.15 -2.65
C ALA A 167 13.34 -10.63 -2.05
N ILE A 168 13.65 -9.34 -2.22
CA ILE A 168 14.84 -8.72 -1.65
C ILE A 168 14.83 -8.82 -0.11
N ALA A 169 13.69 -8.57 0.55
CA ALA A 169 13.59 -8.71 2.00
C ALA A 169 13.89 -10.16 2.49
N VAL A 170 13.43 -11.17 1.75
CA VAL A 170 13.75 -12.58 2.02
C VAL A 170 15.24 -12.87 1.75
N LEU A 171 15.81 -12.34 0.67
CA LEU A 171 17.23 -12.53 0.34
C LEU A 171 18.15 -11.89 1.37
N HIS A 172 17.85 -10.68 1.86
CA HIS A 172 18.56 -10.04 2.98
C HIS A 172 18.65 -10.94 4.21
N ARG A 173 17.54 -11.62 4.54
CA ARG A 173 17.54 -12.58 5.64
C ARG A 173 18.32 -13.86 5.33
N ARG A 174 18.21 -14.41 4.12
CA ARG A 174 18.81 -15.72 3.78
C ARG A 174 20.30 -15.65 3.49
N LEU A 175 20.75 -14.62 2.77
CA LEU A 175 22.14 -14.50 2.30
C LEU A 175 23.01 -13.67 3.25
N TRP A 176 22.44 -12.65 3.90
CA TRP A 176 23.19 -11.73 4.77
C TRP A 176 22.79 -11.79 6.25
N ASN A 177 21.85 -12.67 6.61
CA ASN A 177 21.33 -12.84 7.98
C ASN A 177 20.78 -11.53 8.60
N GLU A 178 20.43 -10.55 7.78
CA GLU A 178 19.94 -9.26 8.26
C GLU A 178 18.47 -9.35 8.69
N PRO A 179 18.08 -8.73 9.82
CA PRO A 179 16.75 -8.87 10.38
C PRO A 179 15.69 -7.97 9.71
N VAL A 180 15.76 -7.76 8.39
CA VAL A 180 14.89 -6.80 7.68
C VAL A 180 13.41 -7.16 7.80
N LEU A 181 13.07 -8.44 7.62
CA LEU A 181 11.69 -8.93 7.79
C LEU A 181 11.22 -8.85 9.25
N GLN A 182 12.09 -9.20 10.21
CA GLN A 182 11.78 -9.17 11.64
C GLN A 182 11.47 -7.76 12.16
N ARG A 183 11.96 -6.72 11.48
CA ARG A 183 11.60 -5.34 11.81
C ARG A 183 10.13 -5.04 11.49
N MET A 184 9.53 -5.76 10.55
CA MET A 184 8.14 -5.59 10.10
C MET A 184 7.15 -6.64 10.62
N THR A 185 7.62 -7.76 11.19
CA THR A 185 6.78 -8.79 11.83
C THR A 185 6.82 -8.64 13.33
#